data_AF-A0AAD4I3Z6-F1
#
_entry.id   AF-A0AAD4I3Z6-F1
#
_cell.length_a   1.000
_cell.length_b   1.000
_cell.length_c   1.000
_cell.angle_alpha   90.00
_cell.angle_beta   90.00
_cell.angle_gamma   90.00
#
_symmetry.space_group_name_H-M   'P 1'
#
loop_
_entity.id
_entity.type
_entity.pdbx_description
1 polymer ?
#
loop_
_entity_poly.entity_id
_entity_poly.type
_entity_poly.pdbx_seq_one_letter_code
_entity_poly.pdbx_strand_id
1 'polypeptide(L)'
;MGLLSHLTVFLTAASAVAAEAAAPAVAPKITSITYSGSGCVKDPKFSGSFTDPTLTFSNFAAALPGNQTVNCQVHIQASGASAGWQVAVNRNVVKGHVVLTPGTSLTHYTTVYFSQDAARTDTFTGSISNDGGSTINDAVTLVSKADADKVWSPCTGDSGYTGILNLNFRGVLSGDGKAYFEANTEEWDLVWRRC
;
A
#
# COMPACT_ATOMS: atom_id res chain seq x y z
N MET A 1 -29.28 68.86 -25.97
CA MET A 1 -28.07 69.07 -25.14
C MET A 1 -28.47 68.81 -23.70
N GLY A 2 -28.02 67.81 -22.94
CA GLY A 2 -27.07 66.72 -23.20
C GLY A 2 -27.49 65.47 -22.41
N LEU A 3 -27.04 64.31 -22.89
CA LEU A 3 -27.27 62.98 -22.31
C LEU A 3 -26.35 62.76 -21.10
N LEU A 4 -26.93 62.44 -19.94
CA LEU A 4 -26.22 61.94 -18.76
C LEU A 4 -25.90 60.45 -18.97
N SER A 5 -24.61 60.18 -19.10
CA SER A 5 -24.01 58.85 -19.13
C SER A 5 -23.83 58.35 -17.69
N HIS A 6 -24.50 57.25 -17.32
CA HIS A 6 -24.21 56.54 -16.09
C HIS A 6 -23.58 55.19 -16.42
N LEU A 7 -22.27 55.12 -16.17
CA LEU A 7 -21.41 53.97 -16.37
C LEU A 7 -21.60 53.00 -15.19
N THR A 8 -22.30 51.89 -15.41
CA THR A 8 -22.42 50.81 -14.42
C THR A 8 -21.18 49.92 -14.50
N VAL A 9 -20.31 50.02 -13.50
CA VAL A 9 -19.16 49.11 -13.34
C VAL A 9 -19.66 47.82 -12.69
N PHE A 10 -19.70 46.73 -13.46
CA PHE A 10 -19.87 45.37 -12.92
C PHE A 10 -18.52 44.87 -12.40
N LEU A 11 -18.40 44.71 -11.08
CA LEU A 11 -17.28 44.03 -10.44
C LEU A 11 -17.54 42.52 -10.48
N THR A 12 -16.84 41.78 -11.34
CA THR A 12 -16.86 40.31 -11.34
C THR A 12 -15.92 39.79 -10.25
N ALA A 13 -16.48 39.26 -9.17
CA ALA A 13 -15.72 38.54 -8.15
C ALA A 13 -15.30 37.16 -8.71
N ALA A 14 -14.02 37.02 -9.08
CA ALA A 14 -13.43 35.73 -9.42
C ALA A 14 -13.26 34.91 -8.14
N SER A 15 -14.13 33.91 -7.94
CA SER A 15 -13.94 32.91 -6.88
C SER A 15 -12.81 31.97 -7.30
N ALA A 16 -11.62 32.17 -6.75
CA ALA A 16 -10.54 31.19 -6.87
C ALA A 16 -10.93 29.96 -6.06
N VAL A 17 -11.39 28.91 -6.73
CA VAL A 17 -11.52 27.58 -6.13
C VAL A 17 -10.10 27.12 -5.80
N ALA A 18 -9.70 27.22 -4.54
CA ALA A 18 -8.43 26.68 -4.07
C ALA A 18 -8.45 25.18 -4.37
N ALA A 19 -7.52 24.72 -5.21
CA ALA A 19 -7.30 23.30 -5.43
C ALA A 19 -6.95 22.67 -4.08
N GLU A 20 -7.79 21.75 -3.61
CA GLU A 20 -7.54 21.02 -2.38
C GLU A 20 -6.23 20.24 -2.55
N ALA A 21 -5.29 20.43 -1.63
CA ALA A 21 -4.00 19.75 -1.70
C ALA A 21 -4.24 18.23 -1.70
N ALA A 22 -3.53 17.49 -2.55
CA ALA A 22 -3.67 16.02 -2.61
C ALA A 22 -2.92 15.29 -1.47
N ALA A 23 -2.20 16.04 -0.62
CA ALA A 23 -1.32 15.55 0.44
C ALA A 23 -0.99 16.68 1.45
N PRO A 24 -0.53 16.36 2.68
CA PRO A 24 -0.06 17.36 3.62
C PRO A 24 1.12 18.17 3.07
N ALA A 25 1.19 19.45 3.42
CA ALA A 25 2.28 20.35 3.01
C ALA A 25 3.65 19.87 3.50
N VAL A 26 3.68 19.23 4.67
CA VAL A 26 4.84 18.52 5.20
C VAL A 26 4.54 17.03 5.22
N ALA A 27 5.31 16.23 4.50
CA ALA A 27 5.22 14.77 4.56
C ALA A 27 5.81 14.26 5.89
N PRO A 28 5.21 13.21 6.49
CA PRO A 28 5.76 12.65 7.70
C PRO A 28 7.10 11.94 7.43
N LYS A 29 7.95 11.90 8.45
CA LYS A 29 9.18 11.10 8.45
C LYS A 29 8.92 9.80 9.17
N ILE A 30 9.44 8.71 8.62
CA ILE A 30 9.45 7.42 9.29
C ILE A 30 10.37 7.51 10.50
N THR A 31 9.85 7.16 11.68
CA THR A 31 10.59 7.18 12.95
C THR A 31 10.95 5.78 13.43
N SER A 32 10.22 4.76 12.99
CA SER A 32 10.52 3.36 13.29
C SER A 32 9.95 2.44 12.20
N ILE A 33 10.69 1.38 11.90
CA ILE A 33 10.22 0.24 11.13
C ILE A 33 10.62 -1.02 11.87
N THR A 34 9.68 -1.96 12.02
CA THR A 34 9.97 -3.31 12.52
C THR A 34 9.29 -4.35 11.63
N TYR A 35 9.80 -5.57 11.68
CA TYR A 35 9.38 -6.67 10.82
C TYR A 35 9.02 -7.90 11.64
N SER A 36 8.05 -8.68 11.16
CA SER A 36 7.68 -9.95 11.76
C SER A 36 7.08 -10.92 10.73
N GLY A 37 7.08 -12.21 11.03
CA GLY A 37 6.54 -13.24 10.13
C GLY A 37 7.62 -14.07 9.43
N SER A 38 7.20 -15.20 8.86
CA SER A 38 8.09 -16.24 8.33
C SER A 38 8.86 -15.84 7.07
N GLY A 39 8.41 -14.81 6.36
CA GLY A 39 8.98 -14.28 5.12
C GLY A 39 9.90 -13.08 5.31
N CYS A 40 9.95 -12.48 6.50
CA CYS A 40 10.87 -11.39 6.83
C CYS A 40 12.24 -11.91 7.32
N VAL A 41 12.78 -12.98 6.71
CA VAL A 41 14.03 -13.60 7.17
C VAL A 41 15.20 -12.62 7.01
N LYS A 42 15.99 -12.42 8.09
CA LYS A 42 17.12 -11.46 8.18
C LYS A 42 16.74 -9.99 8.04
N ASP A 43 15.47 -9.66 8.27
CA ASP A 43 14.87 -8.36 8.04
C ASP A 43 14.99 -7.88 6.58
N PRO A 44 13.89 -7.48 5.94
CA PRO A 44 13.96 -6.83 4.65
C PRO A 44 14.69 -5.48 4.73
N LYS A 45 15.21 -5.02 3.60
CA LYS A 45 15.77 -3.65 3.49
C LYS A 45 14.67 -2.67 3.13
N PHE A 46 14.57 -1.58 3.88
CA PHE A 46 13.72 -0.45 3.52
C PHE A 46 14.51 0.59 2.71
N SER A 47 13.87 1.15 1.68
CA SER A 47 14.36 2.28 0.90
C SER A 47 13.21 3.23 0.54
N GLY A 48 13.55 4.46 0.17
CA GLY A 48 12.58 5.51 -0.13
C GLY A 48 12.18 6.30 1.13
N SER A 49 10.99 6.86 1.11
CA SER A 49 10.42 7.65 2.21
C SER A 49 9.01 7.17 2.56
N PHE A 50 8.29 7.90 3.42
CA PHE A 50 6.89 7.56 3.70
C PHE A 50 5.97 7.75 2.48
N THR A 51 6.35 8.58 1.50
CA THR A 51 5.52 8.81 0.30
C THR A 51 5.72 7.80 -0.81
N ASP A 52 6.89 7.15 -0.83
CA ASP A 52 7.32 6.17 -1.83
C ASP A 52 8.05 4.98 -1.17
N PRO A 53 7.40 4.32 -0.19
CA PRO A 53 8.05 3.26 0.59
C PRO A 53 8.28 2.02 -0.28
N THR A 54 9.50 1.49 -0.23
CA THR A 54 9.87 0.25 -0.90
C THR A 54 10.57 -0.68 0.08
N LEU A 55 10.08 -1.92 0.13
CA LEU A 55 10.66 -3.03 0.86
C LEU A 55 11.38 -3.95 -0.12
N THR A 56 12.61 -4.34 0.17
CA THR A 56 13.34 -5.39 -0.55
C THR A 56 13.50 -6.60 0.35
N PHE A 57 12.88 -7.71 -0.03
CA PHE A 57 12.97 -8.96 0.72
C PHE A 57 14.36 -9.58 0.60
N SER A 58 14.83 -10.16 1.70
CA SER A 58 16.11 -10.88 1.73
C SER A 58 15.96 -12.36 1.32
N ASN A 59 14.84 -13.01 1.68
CA ASN A 59 14.54 -14.39 1.34
C ASN A 59 13.05 -14.74 1.57
N PHE A 60 12.13 -13.98 0.97
CA PHE A 60 10.72 -14.33 1.00
C PHE A 60 10.46 -15.42 -0.05
N ALA A 61 10.18 -16.65 0.38
CA ALA A 61 9.90 -17.75 -0.55
C ALA A 61 8.90 -18.77 0.02
N ALA A 62 7.85 -19.08 -0.74
CA ALA A 62 6.93 -20.18 -0.49
C ALA A 62 7.20 -21.33 -1.47
N ALA A 63 6.98 -22.57 -1.03
CA ALA A 63 7.20 -23.77 -1.85
C ALA A 63 6.14 -24.85 -1.59
N LEU A 64 5.79 -25.59 -2.64
CA LEU A 64 4.89 -26.73 -2.61
C LEU A 64 5.56 -27.93 -3.33
N PRO A 65 5.61 -29.13 -2.72
CA PRO A 65 5.31 -29.38 -1.30
C PRO A 65 6.35 -28.70 -0.39
N GLY A 66 5.95 -28.35 0.83
CA GLY A 66 6.83 -27.70 1.81
C GLY A 66 6.15 -26.53 2.49
N ASN A 67 6.86 -25.41 2.61
CA ASN A 67 6.33 -24.21 3.23
C ASN A 67 5.42 -23.44 2.25
N GLN A 68 4.20 -23.93 2.11
CA GLN A 68 3.23 -23.40 1.15
C GLN A 68 2.63 -22.05 1.55
N THR A 69 2.90 -21.55 2.77
CA THR A 69 2.39 -20.25 3.24
C THR A 69 3.48 -19.46 3.93
N VAL A 70 3.76 -18.28 3.41
CA VAL A 70 4.79 -17.37 3.94
C VAL A 70 4.22 -15.97 4.03
N ASN A 71 4.54 -15.26 5.11
CA ASN A 71 4.10 -13.89 5.30
C ASN A 71 5.22 -13.00 5.83
N CYS A 72 5.20 -11.73 5.45
CA CYS A 72 6.05 -10.71 6.03
C CYS A 72 5.16 -9.53 6.43
N GLN A 73 5.21 -9.18 7.71
CA GLN A 73 4.51 -8.05 8.29
C GLN A 73 5.48 -6.94 8.60
N VAL A 74 5.16 -5.75 8.11
CA VAL A 74 5.88 -4.51 8.38
C VAL A 74 5.05 -3.64 9.30
N HIS A 75 5.70 -3.08 10.31
CA HIS A 75 5.11 -2.09 11.21
C HIS A 75 5.86 -0.77 11.03
N ILE A 76 5.19 0.27 10.54
CA ILE A 76 5.78 1.57 10.23
C ILE A 76 5.16 2.63 11.12
N GLN A 77 6.02 3.34 11.85
CA GLN A 77 5.65 4.55 12.57
C GLN A 77 6.18 5.77 11.84
N ALA A 78 5.34 6.79 11.66
CA ALA A 78 5.75 8.06 11.08
C ALA A 78 5.11 9.27 11.79
N SER A 79 5.79 10.41 11.73
CA SER A 79 5.35 11.66 12.38
C SER A 79 5.83 12.90 11.64
N GLY A 80 5.30 14.07 12.00
CA GLY A 80 5.67 15.35 11.40
C GLY A 80 4.85 15.74 10.17
N ALA A 81 3.76 15.03 9.86
CA ALA A 81 2.78 15.51 8.89
C ALA A 81 2.10 16.81 9.37
N SER A 82 1.66 17.67 8.46
CA SER A 82 0.78 18.79 8.85
C SER A 82 -0.51 18.28 9.50
N ALA A 83 -1.11 19.06 10.39
CA ALA A 83 -2.37 18.71 11.06
C ALA A 83 -3.57 18.66 10.08
N GLY A 84 -4.57 17.84 10.41
CA GLY A 84 -5.81 17.69 9.64
C GLY A 84 -5.66 16.80 8.40
N TRP A 85 -4.88 15.73 8.51
CA TRP A 85 -4.67 14.75 7.44
C TRP A 85 -4.79 13.31 7.92
N GLN A 86 -5.27 12.44 7.03
CA GLN A 86 -5.20 10.99 7.16
C GLN A 86 -4.53 10.40 5.94
N VAL A 87 -3.86 9.27 6.14
CA VAL A 87 -3.24 8.46 5.07
C VAL A 87 -3.83 7.06 5.06
N ALA A 88 -3.93 6.47 3.87
CA ALA A 88 -4.28 5.08 3.68
C ALA A 88 -3.39 4.44 2.61
N VAL A 89 -3.22 3.12 2.68
CA VAL A 89 -2.65 2.35 1.57
C VAL A 89 -3.72 2.20 0.50
N ASN A 90 -3.38 2.56 -0.73
CA ASN A 90 -4.29 2.45 -1.87
C ASN A 90 -3.93 1.27 -2.78
N ARG A 91 -2.64 0.97 -2.93
CA ARG A 91 -2.15 -0.09 -3.80
C ARG A 91 -0.91 -0.71 -3.18
N ASN A 92 -0.81 -2.02 -3.31
CA ASN A 92 0.40 -2.80 -3.08
C ASN A 92 0.88 -3.40 -4.39
N VAL A 93 2.17 -3.29 -4.67
CA VAL A 93 2.83 -3.87 -5.84
C VAL A 93 3.98 -4.76 -5.37
N VAL A 94 3.86 -6.05 -5.61
CA VAL A 94 4.91 -7.04 -5.29
C VAL A 94 5.52 -7.56 -6.56
N LYS A 95 6.84 -7.44 -6.69
CA LYS A 95 7.61 -8.02 -7.81
C LYS A 95 8.30 -9.28 -7.33
N GLY A 96 8.30 -10.30 -8.18
CA GLY A 96 8.82 -11.61 -7.80
C GLY A 96 8.95 -12.55 -8.98
N HIS A 97 9.04 -13.83 -8.66
CA HIS A 97 9.10 -14.90 -9.64
C HIS A 97 8.24 -16.08 -9.17
N VAL A 98 7.54 -16.73 -10.10
CA VAL A 98 6.67 -17.86 -9.79
C VAL A 98 6.99 -19.05 -10.68
N VAL A 99 6.95 -20.24 -10.08
CA VAL A 99 6.94 -21.52 -10.79
C VAL A 99 5.67 -22.25 -10.39
N LEU A 100 4.77 -22.54 -11.32
CA LEU A 100 3.51 -23.26 -11.06
C LEU A 100 3.39 -24.42 -12.04
N THR A 101 3.40 -25.67 -11.57
CA THR A 101 2.98 -26.81 -12.40
C THR A 101 1.47 -26.78 -12.67
N PRO A 102 0.96 -27.47 -13.71
CA PRO A 102 -0.48 -27.61 -13.95
C PRO A 102 -1.27 -27.96 -12.68
N GLY A 103 -2.40 -27.29 -12.47
CA GLY A 103 -3.27 -27.49 -11.30
C GLY A 103 -2.77 -26.87 -9.99
N THR A 104 -1.69 -26.07 -10.03
CA THR A 104 -1.23 -25.30 -8.87
C THR A 104 -1.52 -23.82 -9.03
N SER A 105 -1.59 -23.10 -7.90
CA SER A 105 -1.87 -21.68 -7.88
C SER A 105 -1.10 -20.97 -6.77
N LEU A 106 -0.90 -19.66 -6.96
CA LEU A 106 -0.47 -18.70 -5.96
C LEU A 106 -1.65 -17.79 -5.65
N THR A 107 -2.03 -17.70 -4.38
CA THR A 107 -2.90 -16.64 -3.87
C THR A 107 -2.09 -15.73 -2.96
N HIS A 108 -2.24 -14.42 -3.11
CA HIS A 108 -1.58 -13.44 -2.26
C HIS A 108 -2.58 -12.54 -1.57
N TYR A 109 -2.23 -12.15 -0.34
CA TYR A 109 -3.03 -11.28 0.52
C TYR A 109 -2.16 -10.14 1.01
N THR A 110 -2.73 -8.94 1.06
CA THR A 110 -2.14 -7.78 1.72
C THR A 110 -3.13 -7.27 2.75
N THR A 111 -2.89 -7.51 4.03
CA THR A 111 -3.75 -7.02 5.11
C THR A 111 -3.18 -5.74 5.68
N VAL A 112 -4.01 -4.70 5.79
CA VAL A 112 -3.63 -3.37 6.26
C VAL A 112 -4.50 -2.97 7.45
N TYR A 113 -3.87 -2.42 8.49
CA TYR A 113 -4.56 -1.79 9.61
C TYR A 113 -3.65 -0.82 10.36
N PHE A 114 -4.24 0.10 11.14
CA PHE A 114 -3.50 0.95 12.07
C PHE A 114 -3.65 0.43 13.49
N SER A 115 -2.56 0.40 14.28
CA SER A 115 -2.61 -0.15 15.64
C SER A 115 -3.59 0.57 16.57
N GLN A 116 -3.93 1.82 16.26
CA GLN A 116 -4.88 2.64 17.02
C GLN A 116 -6.34 2.17 16.87
N ASP A 117 -6.65 1.43 15.80
CA ASP A 117 -7.94 0.81 15.55
C ASP A 117 -7.73 -0.52 14.83
N ALA A 118 -7.08 -1.47 15.51
CA ALA A 118 -6.68 -2.74 14.91
C ALA A 118 -7.87 -3.63 14.50
N ALA A 119 -9.09 -3.34 14.97
CA ALA A 119 -10.30 -4.01 14.53
C ALA A 119 -10.73 -3.57 13.12
N ARG A 120 -10.31 -2.38 12.67
CA ARG A 120 -10.56 -1.89 11.32
C ARG A 120 -9.42 -2.31 10.39
N THR A 121 -9.69 -3.36 9.63
CA THR A 121 -8.73 -3.95 8.69
C THR A 121 -9.28 -3.93 7.27
N ASP A 122 -8.39 -3.85 6.28
CA ASP A 122 -8.70 -4.15 4.88
C ASP A 122 -7.74 -5.22 4.39
N THR A 123 -8.18 -6.11 3.49
CA THR A 123 -7.35 -7.17 2.92
C THR A 123 -7.51 -7.24 1.41
N PHE A 124 -6.45 -6.88 0.71
CA PHE A 124 -6.40 -6.97 -0.74
C PHE A 124 -5.99 -8.38 -1.14
N THR A 125 -6.67 -8.98 -2.12
CA THR A 125 -6.40 -10.35 -2.56
C THR A 125 -6.13 -10.39 -4.07
N GLY A 126 -5.25 -11.29 -4.49
CA GLY A 126 -5.07 -11.63 -5.91
C GLY A 126 -4.58 -13.07 -6.06
N SER A 127 -4.70 -13.62 -7.28
CA SER A 127 -4.31 -15.00 -7.56
C SER A 127 -3.77 -15.19 -8.96
N ILE A 128 -2.83 -16.13 -9.10
CA ILE A 128 -2.37 -16.69 -10.36
C ILE A 128 -2.62 -18.20 -10.29
N SER A 129 -3.41 -18.72 -11.22
CA SER A 129 -3.69 -20.16 -11.34
C SER A 129 -3.08 -20.70 -12.63
N ASN A 130 -2.47 -21.88 -12.57
CA ASN A 130 -2.05 -22.60 -13.76
C ASN A 130 -3.09 -23.66 -14.14
N ASP A 131 -4.10 -23.24 -14.90
CA ASP A 131 -5.13 -24.13 -15.42
C ASP A 131 -4.72 -24.77 -16.77
N GLY A 132 -3.49 -24.50 -17.24
CA GLY A 132 -2.94 -25.00 -18.50
C GLY A 132 -2.19 -26.33 -18.36
N GLY A 133 -1.72 -26.86 -19.50
CA GLY A 133 -0.98 -28.12 -19.55
C GLY A 133 0.54 -28.01 -19.33
N SER A 134 1.10 -26.79 -19.33
CA SER A 134 2.52 -26.52 -19.19
C SER A 134 2.84 -25.79 -17.90
N THR A 135 4.07 -25.90 -17.41
CA THR A 135 4.52 -25.16 -16.21
C THR A 135 4.65 -23.66 -16.53
N ILE A 136 4.12 -22.80 -15.65
CA ILE A 136 4.42 -21.37 -15.62
C ILE A 136 5.75 -21.19 -14.89
N ASN A 137 6.67 -20.40 -15.44
CA ASN A 137 7.99 -20.15 -14.87
C ASN A 137 8.43 -18.74 -15.29
N ASP A 138 7.88 -17.74 -14.63
CA ASP A 138 7.93 -16.36 -15.09
C ASP A 138 8.17 -15.38 -13.95
N ALA A 139 8.80 -14.25 -14.29
CA ALA A 139 8.77 -13.07 -13.44
C ALA A 139 7.33 -12.53 -13.37
N VAL A 140 6.92 -12.08 -12.18
CA VAL A 140 5.56 -11.59 -11.93
C VAL A 140 5.58 -10.21 -11.28
N THR A 141 4.56 -9.42 -11.59
CA THR A 141 4.21 -8.19 -10.88
C THR A 141 2.78 -8.34 -10.35
N LEU A 142 2.66 -8.62 -9.07
CA LEU A 142 1.39 -8.78 -8.37
C LEU A 142 0.91 -7.40 -7.94
N VAL A 143 -0.28 -7.00 -8.38
CA VAL A 143 -0.88 -5.72 -8.02
C VAL A 143 -2.17 -5.97 -7.27
N SER A 144 -2.26 -5.44 -6.05
CA SER A 144 -3.47 -5.46 -5.24
C SER A 144 -3.87 -4.04 -4.86
N LYS A 145 -5.17 -3.74 -4.84
CA LYS A 145 -5.69 -2.40 -4.54
C LYS A 145 -6.66 -2.46 -3.38
N ALA A 146 -6.69 -1.39 -2.60
CA ALA A 146 -7.68 -1.20 -1.57
C ALA A 146 -9.07 -1.02 -2.16
N ASP A 147 -10.06 -1.51 -1.42
CA ASP A 147 -11.45 -1.29 -1.75
C ASP A 147 -11.83 0.19 -1.55
N ALA A 148 -13.11 0.51 -1.81
CA ALA A 148 -13.61 1.87 -1.62
C ALA A 148 -13.42 2.34 -0.17
N ASP A 149 -13.64 1.45 0.80
CA ASP A 149 -13.58 1.70 2.23
C ASP A 149 -12.19 1.46 2.84
N LYS A 150 -11.21 2.25 2.37
CA LYS A 150 -9.83 2.23 2.88
C LYS A 150 -9.75 2.32 4.40
N VAL A 151 -8.74 1.66 4.98
CA VAL A 151 -8.34 1.91 6.37
C VAL A 151 -7.51 3.17 6.43
N TRP A 152 -8.07 4.20 7.04
CA TRP A 152 -7.42 5.48 7.24
C TRP A 152 -6.70 5.53 8.57
N SER A 153 -5.55 6.20 8.60
CA SER A 153 -4.81 6.52 9.81
C SER A 153 -5.66 7.35 10.79
N PRO A 154 -5.24 7.50 12.06
CA PRO A 154 -5.70 8.60 12.89
C PRO A 154 -5.52 9.95 12.19
N CYS A 155 -6.38 10.92 12.54
CA CYS A 155 -6.24 12.30 12.07
C CYS A 155 -4.99 12.92 12.69
N THR A 156 -4.10 13.48 11.87
CA THR A 156 -2.87 14.11 12.35
C THR A 156 -3.19 15.38 13.16
N GLY A 157 -2.60 15.48 14.36
CA GLY A 157 -2.62 16.70 15.19
C GLY A 157 -1.28 17.44 15.14
N ASP A 158 -0.97 18.19 16.20
CA ASP A 158 0.24 19.03 16.29
C ASP A 158 1.56 18.24 16.16
N SER A 159 1.57 16.97 16.59
CA SER A 159 2.74 16.08 16.45
C SER A 159 2.92 15.52 15.02
N GLY A 160 1.91 15.67 14.17
CA GLY A 160 1.89 15.09 12.84
C GLY A 160 1.94 13.56 12.80
N TYR A 161 1.59 12.91 13.91
CA TYR A 161 1.61 11.46 14.05
C TYR A 161 0.56 10.79 13.17
N THR A 162 0.98 9.82 12.34
CA THR A 162 0.10 9.10 11.41
C THR A 162 -0.34 7.73 11.93
N GLY A 163 -0.08 7.40 13.20
CA GLY A 163 -0.33 6.07 13.73
C GLY A 163 0.80 5.08 13.45
N ILE A 164 0.56 3.81 13.79
CA ILE A 164 1.45 2.69 13.41
C ILE A 164 0.72 1.93 12.31
N LEU A 165 1.22 2.04 11.09
CA LEU A 165 0.73 1.30 9.95
C LEU A 165 1.26 -0.14 10.01
N ASN A 166 0.36 -1.10 9.98
CA ASN A 166 0.68 -2.52 9.93
C ASN A 166 0.28 -3.06 8.57
N LEU A 167 1.22 -3.67 7.87
CA LEU A 167 1.04 -4.11 6.50
C LEU A 167 1.60 -5.54 6.40
N ASN A 168 0.74 -6.52 6.17
CA ASN A 168 1.10 -7.93 6.12
C ASN A 168 0.88 -8.50 4.73
N PHE A 169 1.96 -8.74 3.99
CA PHE A 169 1.94 -9.46 2.74
C PHE A 169 2.09 -10.97 3.00
N ARG A 170 1.19 -11.78 2.43
CA ARG A 170 1.18 -13.24 2.58
C ARG A 170 0.98 -13.92 1.23
N GLY A 171 1.90 -14.81 0.87
CA GLY A 171 1.76 -15.71 -0.28
C GLY A 171 1.33 -17.11 0.18
N VAL A 172 0.39 -17.71 -0.56
CA VAL A 172 -0.14 -19.06 -0.31
C VAL A 172 -0.10 -19.83 -1.63
N LEU A 173 0.62 -20.94 -1.65
CA LEU A 173 0.59 -21.91 -2.74
C LEU A 173 -0.43 -23.01 -2.45
N SER A 174 -1.13 -23.47 -3.48
CA SER A 174 -2.09 -24.56 -3.40
C SER A 174 -2.08 -25.46 -4.63
N GLY A 175 -2.62 -26.68 -4.48
CA GLY A 175 -2.68 -27.72 -5.51
C GLY A 175 -1.95 -29.00 -5.08
N ASP A 176 -1.92 -29.99 -5.98
CA ASP A 176 -1.29 -31.30 -5.72
C ASP A 176 0.10 -31.45 -6.40
N GLY A 177 0.56 -30.40 -7.08
CA GLY A 177 1.78 -30.39 -7.87
C GLY A 177 2.98 -29.75 -7.17
N LYS A 178 3.94 -29.27 -7.98
CA LYS A 178 5.07 -28.48 -7.50
C LYS A 178 4.82 -27.00 -7.78
N ALA A 179 5.05 -26.17 -6.78
CA ALA A 179 4.99 -24.74 -6.96
C ALA A 179 6.07 -24.03 -6.13
N TYR A 180 6.48 -22.86 -6.58
CA TYR A 180 7.42 -21.99 -5.91
C TYR A 180 7.05 -20.55 -6.17
N PHE A 181 7.16 -19.71 -5.16
CA PHE A 181 7.00 -18.27 -5.29
C PHE A 181 8.05 -17.57 -4.45
N GLU A 182 8.76 -16.63 -5.05
CA GLU A 182 9.64 -15.70 -4.34
C GLU A 182 9.22 -14.27 -4.59
N ALA A 183 9.21 -13.47 -3.52
CA ALA A 183 8.99 -12.04 -3.61
C ALA A 183 10.33 -11.32 -3.45
N ASN A 184 10.59 -10.35 -4.33
CA ASN A 184 11.82 -9.57 -4.38
C ASN A 184 11.61 -8.19 -3.76
N THR A 185 10.57 -7.48 -4.20
CA THR A 185 10.22 -6.16 -3.68
C THR A 185 8.73 -6.03 -3.41
N GLU A 186 8.40 -5.15 -2.46
CA GLU A 186 7.04 -4.71 -2.15
C GLU A 186 7.03 -3.17 -2.10
N GLU A 187 6.15 -2.57 -2.89
CA GLU A 187 6.01 -1.12 -3.06
C GLU A 187 4.57 -0.71 -2.72
N TRP A 188 4.39 0.34 -1.91
CA TRP A 188 3.06 0.82 -1.53
C TRP A 188 2.77 2.20 -2.08
N ASP A 189 1.61 2.34 -2.73
CA ASP A 189 1.05 3.65 -3.02
C ASP A 189 0.19 4.10 -1.83
N LEU A 190 0.52 5.27 -1.29
CA LEU A 190 -0.28 5.91 -0.25
C LEU A 190 -1.15 7.03 -0.83
N VAL A 191 -2.35 7.18 -0.26
CA VAL A 191 -3.26 8.28 -0.57
C VAL A 191 -3.62 9.05 0.68
N TRP A 192 -3.91 10.34 0.50
CA TRP A 192 -4.20 11.25 1.60
C TRP A 192 -5.60 11.83 1.47
N ARG A 193 -6.17 12.21 2.61
CA ARG A 193 -7.39 13.00 2.67
C ARG A 193 -7.39 13.93 3.88
N ARG A 194 -8.26 14.92 3.84
CA ARG A 194 -8.59 15.77 4.99
C ARG A 194 -9.41 15.02 6.04
N CYS A 195 -9.12 15.36 7.28
CA CYS A 195 -9.91 15.19 8.49
C CYS A 195 -9.85 16.53 9.24
#